data_AF-A0AAV2RCH1-F1
#
_entry.id   AF-A0AAV2RCH1-F1
#
_cell.length_a   1.000
_cell.length_b   1.000
_cell.length_c   1.000
_cell.angle_alpha   90.00
_cell.angle_beta   90.00
_cell.angle_gamma   90.00
#
_symmetry.space_group_name_H-M   'P 1'
#
loop_
_entity.id
_entity.type
_entity.pdbx_description
1 polymer ?
#
loop_
_entity_poly.entity_id
_entity_poly.type
_entity_poly.pdbx_seq_one_letter_code
_entity_poly.pdbx_strand_id
1 'polypeptide(L)'
;KDGLSGPLLFLEVALRDPVFWRLHKFIDNILQIYKNTAVPPYKPQELLFDGVNVNDIAVQSISGNIDELHTFRSYIETNYTMEKERFCVYQPQLNHDPFKYQLSIESNAKKSVNIRIYMAPVHDDKHKEFTFDEQRNLWALMDRFSFV
;
A
#
# COMPACT_ATOMS: atom_id res chain seq x y z
N LYS A 1 -13.48 -17.76 -35.16
CA LYS A 1 -12.31 -18.63 -34.90
C LYS A 1 -11.13 -18.00 -35.65
N ASP A 2 -10.09 -17.43 -35.06
CA ASP A 2 -9.65 -17.35 -33.68
C ASP A 2 -8.83 -16.05 -33.58
N GLY A 3 -9.42 -15.00 -33.01
CA GLY A 3 -8.62 -13.86 -32.55
C GLY A 3 -8.06 -14.26 -31.21
N LEU A 4 -6.75 -14.42 -31.10
CA LEU A 4 -6.06 -14.64 -29.82
C LEU A 4 -6.39 -13.48 -28.87
N SER A 5 -7.45 -13.62 -28.09
CA SER A 5 -7.82 -12.63 -27.09
C SER A 5 -7.04 -12.93 -25.82
N GLY A 6 -5.90 -12.24 -25.65
CA GLY A 6 -5.09 -12.34 -24.45
C GLY A 6 -5.79 -11.71 -23.24
N PRO A 7 -5.41 -12.11 -22.01
CA PRO A 7 -6.00 -11.58 -20.77
C PRO A 7 -5.79 -10.06 -20.61
N LEU A 8 -4.78 -9.48 -21.26
CA LEU A 8 -4.49 -8.04 -21.21
C LEU A 8 -5.57 -7.16 -21.87
N LEU A 9 -6.46 -7.73 -22.70
CA LEU A 9 -7.55 -6.99 -23.33
C LEU A 9 -8.75 -6.74 -22.40
N PHE A 10 -8.80 -7.44 -21.26
CA PHE A 10 -9.92 -7.42 -20.32
C PHE A 10 -9.43 -7.02 -18.93
N LEU A 11 -9.95 -5.92 -18.39
CA LEU A 11 -9.50 -5.36 -17.10
C LEU A 11 -9.69 -6.34 -15.94
N GLU A 12 -10.71 -7.18 -16.02
CA GLU A 12 -11.10 -8.15 -15.00
C GLU A 12 -10.07 -9.27 -14.81
N VAL A 13 -9.25 -9.55 -15.85
CA VAL A 13 -8.27 -10.63 -15.85
C VAL A 13 -6.85 -10.18 -16.15
N ALA A 14 -6.65 -8.92 -16.55
CA ALA A 14 -5.32 -8.38 -16.88
C ALA A 14 -4.31 -8.52 -15.73
N LEU A 15 -4.75 -8.32 -14.48
CA LEU A 15 -3.90 -8.45 -13.28
C LEU A 15 -3.32 -9.86 -13.07
N ARG A 16 -3.90 -10.88 -13.70
CA ARG A 16 -3.46 -12.29 -13.61
C ARG A 16 -2.25 -12.59 -14.49
N ASP A 17 -1.94 -11.73 -15.47
CA ASP A 17 -0.80 -11.90 -16.36
C ASP A 17 0.42 -11.10 -15.83
N PRO A 18 1.57 -11.73 -15.57
CA PRO A 18 2.79 -11.03 -15.15
C PRO A 18 3.25 -9.91 -16.09
N VAL A 19 2.92 -9.98 -17.39
CA VAL A 19 3.23 -8.94 -18.38
C VAL A 19 2.56 -7.61 -18.02
N PHE A 20 1.37 -7.66 -17.39
CA PHE A 20 0.68 -6.46 -16.91
C PHE A 20 1.60 -5.66 -15.97
N TRP A 21 2.15 -6.32 -14.95
CA TRP A 21 2.99 -5.68 -13.94
C TRP A 21 4.31 -5.18 -14.52
N ARG A 22 4.90 -5.92 -15.47
CA ARG A 22 6.13 -5.50 -16.17
C ARG A 22 5.91 -4.22 -16.98
N LEU A 23 4.83 -4.14 -17.73
CA LEU A 23 4.49 -2.96 -18.53
C LEU A 23 4.24 -1.74 -17.64
N HIS A 24 3.44 -1.91 -16.58
CA HIS A 24 3.15 -0.82 -15.65
C HIS A 24 4.42 -0.36 -14.92
N LYS A 25 5.32 -1.28 -14.54
CA LYS A 25 6.58 -0.90 -13.91
C LYS A 25 7.50 -0.15 -14.88
N PHE A 26 7.51 -0.52 -16.15
CA PHE A 26 8.25 0.23 -17.18
C PHE A 26 7.74 1.67 -17.30
N ILE A 27 6.43 1.87 -17.36
CA ILE A 27 5.82 3.21 -17.42
C ILE A 27 6.11 3.99 -16.14
N ASP A 28 5.96 3.38 -14.96
CA ASP A 28 6.30 3.99 -13.67
C ASP A 28 7.76 4.45 -13.65
N ASN A 29 8.70 3.62 -14.10
CA ASN A 29 10.11 3.99 -14.15
C ASN A 29 10.36 5.24 -15.02
N ILE A 30 9.68 5.39 -16.16
CA ILE A 30 9.77 6.61 -16.99
C ILE A 30 9.28 7.84 -16.20
N LEU A 31 8.16 7.71 -15.50
CA LEU A 31 7.61 8.80 -14.68
C LEU A 31 8.52 9.14 -13.51
N GLN A 32 9.17 8.15 -12.89
CA GLN A 32 10.13 8.37 -11.82
C GLN A 32 11.39 9.07 -12.33
N ILE A 33 11.90 8.71 -13.51
CA ILE A 33 13.01 9.44 -14.15
C ILE A 33 12.63 10.91 -14.33
N TYR A 34 11.44 11.20 -14.86
CA TYR A 34 10.96 12.57 -15.00
C TYR A 34 10.88 13.29 -13.65
N LYS A 35 10.27 12.68 -12.63
CA LYS A 35 10.18 13.27 -11.29
C LYS A 35 11.55 13.56 -10.69
N ASN A 36 12.50 12.64 -10.83
CA ASN A 36 13.85 12.81 -10.28
C ASN A 36 14.69 13.84 -11.03
N THR A 37 14.39 14.14 -12.30
CA THR A 37 15.23 15.02 -13.15
C THR A 37 14.62 16.39 -13.41
N ALA A 38 13.30 16.48 -13.51
CA ALA A 38 12.58 17.68 -13.90
C ALA A 38 11.82 18.36 -12.76
N VAL A 39 11.59 17.65 -11.65
CA VAL A 39 10.90 18.21 -10.47
C VAL A 39 11.92 18.48 -9.38
N PRO A 40 12.00 19.72 -8.84
CA PRO A 40 12.91 20.02 -7.75
C PRO A 40 12.50 19.24 -6.49
N PRO A 41 13.46 18.71 -5.71
CA PRO A 41 13.16 18.04 -4.45
C PRO A 41 12.58 19.05 -3.45
N TYR A 42 11.76 18.54 -2.53
CA TYR A 42 11.24 19.36 -1.43
C TYR A 42 12.38 19.93 -0.59
N LYS A 43 12.28 21.22 -0.27
CA LYS A 43 13.17 21.88 0.67
C LYS A 43 12.79 21.47 2.10
N PRO A 44 13.73 21.46 3.06
CA PRO A 44 13.43 21.16 4.46
C PRO A 44 12.26 21.99 5.00
N GLN A 45 12.23 23.29 4.67
CA GLN A 45 11.17 24.22 5.09
C GLN A 45 9.77 23.86 4.57
N GLU A 46 9.67 23.11 3.46
CA GLU A 46 8.39 22.66 2.89
C GLU A 46 7.89 21.37 3.54
N LEU A 47 8.79 20.64 4.22
CA LEU A 47 8.47 19.40 4.94
C LEU A 47 8.28 19.63 6.45
N LEU A 48 8.86 20.71 6.97
CA LEU A 48 8.74 21.09 8.37
C LEU A 48 7.32 21.55 8.68
N PHE A 49 6.78 21.03 9.78
CA PHE A 49 5.52 21.50 10.34
C PHE A 49 5.75 22.00 11.77
N ASP A 50 6.12 23.27 11.88
CA ASP A 50 6.63 23.87 13.12
C ASP A 50 5.67 23.68 14.30
N GLY A 51 6.23 23.33 15.47
CA GLY A 51 5.46 23.19 16.70
C GLY A 51 4.59 21.95 16.77
N VAL A 52 4.80 20.96 15.90
CA VAL A 52 4.26 19.60 16.02
C VAL A 52 5.41 18.61 15.93
N ASN A 53 5.49 17.72 16.91
CA ASN A 53 6.47 16.64 16.94
C ASN A 53 5.76 15.30 17.08
N VAL A 54 6.22 14.31 16.32
CA VAL A 54 5.81 12.91 16.51
C VAL A 54 6.84 12.27 17.41
N ASN A 55 6.44 11.92 18.62
CA ASN A 55 7.32 11.40 19.66
C ASN A 55 7.44 9.87 19.60
N ASP A 56 6.34 9.20 19.29
CA ASP A 56 6.30 7.74 19.22
C ASP A 56 5.24 7.24 18.24
N ILE A 57 5.52 6.10 17.61
CA ILE A 57 4.65 5.44 16.64
C ILE A 57 4.76 3.94 16.89
N ALA A 58 3.62 3.29 17.11
CA ALA A 58 3.54 1.84 17.24
C ALA A 58 2.31 1.28 16.52
N VAL A 59 2.38 0.03 16.10
CA VAL A 59 1.26 -0.74 15.56
C VAL A 59 0.93 -1.88 16.51
N GLN A 60 -0.30 -1.96 16.99
CA GLN A 60 -0.73 -3.05 17.87
C GLN A 60 -1.78 -3.91 17.17
N SER A 61 -1.43 -5.15 16.86
CA SER A 61 -2.38 -6.19 16.43
C SER A 61 -3.17 -6.73 17.62
N ILE A 62 -4.44 -7.13 17.43
CA ILE A 62 -5.26 -7.70 18.53
C ILE A 62 -4.66 -9.01 19.07
N SER A 63 -4.06 -9.80 18.19
CA SER A 63 -3.57 -11.17 18.43
C SER A 63 -2.05 -11.25 18.60
N GLY A 64 -1.31 -10.16 18.39
CA GLY A 64 0.13 -10.16 18.16
C GLY A 64 0.92 -9.21 19.05
N ASN A 65 2.25 -9.22 18.85
CA ASN A 65 3.15 -8.27 19.49
C ASN A 65 3.00 -6.86 18.91
N ILE A 66 3.60 -5.88 19.58
CA ILE A 66 3.78 -4.53 19.03
C ILE A 66 4.66 -4.62 17.77
N ASP A 67 4.28 -3.86 16.75
CA ASP A 67 4.92 -3.75 15.43
C ASP A 67 4.96 -5.06 14.62
N GLU A 68 4.06 -5.99 14.95
CA GLU A 68 3.87 -7.24 14.22
C GLU A 68 2.46 -7.30 13.60
N LEU A 69 2.39 -7.47 12.27
CA LEU A 69 1.14 -7.65 11.53
C LEU A 69 0.94 -9.13 11.18
N HIS A 70 -0.19 -9.69 11.62
CA HIS A 70 -0.55 -11.07 11.30
C HIS A 70 -1.48 -11.15 10.09
N THR A 71 -1.11 -11.99 9.13
CA THR A 71 -1.92 -12.31 7.96
C THR A 71 -2.25 -13.80 7.91
N PHE A 72 -3.42 -14.13 7.39
CA PHE A 72 -3.89 -15.51 7.28
C PHE A 72 -4.72 -15.68 6.00
N ARG A 73 -5.09 -16.91 5.67
CA ARG A 73 -6.03 -17.19 4.58
C ARG A 73 -7.41 -17.47 5.16
N SER A 74 -8.42 -16.77 4.66
CA SER A 74 -9.84 -17.04 4.93
C SER A 74 -10.57 -17.37 3.64
N TYR A 75 -11.69 -18.07 3.74
CA TYR A 75 -12.51 -18.38 2.58
C TYR A 75 -13.59 -17.32 2.37
N ILE A 76 -13.71 -16.82 1.14
CA ILE A 76 -14.89 -16.09 0.72
C ILE A 76 -15.82 -17.06 -0.01
N GLU A 77 -17.08 -17.01 0.39
CA GLU A 77 -18.17 -17.74 -0.24
C GLU A 77 -18.86 -16.81 -1.26
N THR A 78 -18.86 -17.20 -2.53
CA THR A 78 -19.59 -16.48 -3.57
C THR A 78 -20.66 -17.38 -4.16
N ASN A 79 -21.91 -16.95 -4.01
CA ASN A 79 -23.08 -17.64 -4.55
C ASN A 79 -23.41 -17.10 -5.95
N TYR A 80 -23.52 -18.01 -6.92
CA TYR A 80 -23.88 -17.70 -8.30
C TYR A 80 -25.21 -18.35 -8.66
N THR A 81 -25.96 -17.69 -9.55
CA THR A 81 -27.16 -18.27 -10.17
C THR A 81 -27.02 -18.15 -11.68
N MET A 82 -27.06 -19.27 -12.38
CA MET A 82 -26.99 -19.33 -13.84
C MET A 82 -28.04 -20.30 -14.37
N GLU A 83 -28.86 -19.85 -15.33
CA GLU A 83 -29.86 -20.68 -16.01
C GLU A 83 -30.75 -21.57 -15.11
N LYS A 84 -31.09 -21.05 -13.91
CA LYS A 84 -31.89 -21.69 -12.84
C LYS A 84 -31.13 -22.65 -11.91
N GLU A 85 -29.84 -22.88 -12.13
CA GLU A 85 -28.98 -23.60 -11.19
C GLU A 85 -28.30 -22.62 -10.22
N ARG A 86 -28.16 -23.06 -8.97
CA ARG A 86 -27.42 -22.35 -7.93
C ARG A 86 -26.16 -23.14 -7.60
N PHE A 87 -25.03 -22.47 -7.64
CA PHE A 87 -23.77 -23.06 -7.22
C PHE A 87 -22.98 -22.06 -6.38
N CYS A 88 -22.18 -22.61 -5.49
CA CYS A 88 -21.41 -21.87 -4.52
C CYS A 88 -19.92 -22.13 -4.76
N VAL A 89 -19.12 -21.08 -4.80
CA VAL A 89 -17.68 -21.16 -4.99
C VAL A 89 -16.99 -20.67 -3.73
N TYR A 90 -16.10 -21.50 -3.17
CA TYR A 90 -15.26 -21.17 -2.03
C TYR A 90 -13.84 -20.85 -2.52
N GLN A 91 -13.35 -19.64 -2.24
CA GLN A 91 -12.01 -19.22 -2.65
C GLN A 91 -11.20 -18.78 -1.43
N PRO A 92 -10.01 -19.36 -1.19
CA PRO A 92 -9.11 -18.85 -0.17
C PRO A 92 -8.56 -17.49 -0.62
N GLN A 93 -8.71 -16.49 0.23
CA GLN A 93 -8.17 -15.14 0.05
C GLN A 93 -7.28 -14.76 1.22
N LEU A 94 -6.30 -13.89 0.95
CA LEU A 94 -5.47 -13.30 1.98
C LEU A 94 -6.30 -12.35 2.85
N ASN A 95 -6.09 -12.40 4.15
CA ASN A 95 -6.74 -11.58 5.15
C ASN A 95 -5.75 -11.24 6.28
N HIS A 96 -6.14 -10.37 7.21
CA HIS A 96 -5.29 -9.94 8.32
C HIS A 96 -6.08 -9.78 9.61
N ASP A 97 -5.37 -9.88 10.74
CA ASP A 97 -5.96 -9.53 12.03
C ASP A 97 -6.15 -8.02 12.13
N PRO A 98 -7.20 -7.52 12.80
CA PRO A 98 -7.36 -6.10 13.01
C PRO A 98 -6.20 -5.56 13.88
N PHE A 99 -5.73 -4.37 13.53
CA PHE A 99 -4.66 -3.67 14.24
C PHE A 99 -5.02 -2.20 14.46
N LYS A 100 -4.29 -1.54 15.35
CA LYS A 100 -4.45 -0.12 15.67
C LYS A 100 -3.11 0.60 15.57
N TYR A 101 -3.14 1.82 15.01
CA TYR A 101 -2.02 2.75 15.09
C TYR A 101 -2.06 3.48 16.43
N GLN A 102 -0.95 3.47 17.16
CA GLN A 102 -0.73 4.25 18.36
C GLN A 102 0.25 5.37 18.01
N LEU A 103 -0.23 6.61 18.02
CA LEU A 103 0.54 7.79 17.64
C LEU A 103 0.65 8.72 18.86
N SER A 104 1.87 9.00 19.30
CA SER A 104 2.14 10.03 20.31
C SER A 104 2.60 11.29 19.60
N ILE A 105 1.72 12.28 19.52
CA ILE A 105 1.96 13.54 18.82
C ILE A 105 1.80 14.69 19.80
N GLU A 106 2.82 15.52 19.92
CA GLU A 106 2.80 16.73 20.75
C GLU A 106 2.72 17.97 19.87
N SER A 107 1.93 18.95 20.31
CA SER A 107 1.89 20.26 19.68
C SER A 107 1.91 21.39 20.69
N ASN A 108 2.60 22.47 20.34
CA ASN A 108 2.66 23.69 21.15
C ASN A 108 1.45 24.64 20.95
N ALA A 109 0.57 24.35 19.98
CA ALA A 109 -0.61 25.16 19.70
C ALA A 109 -1.72 24.30 19.09
N LYS A 110 -2.98 24.75 19.19
CA LYS A 110 -4.09 24.10 18.51
C LYS A 110 -3.97 24.29 16.99
N LYS A 111 -3.70 23.20 16.27
CA LYS A 111 -3.49 23.19 14.82
C LYS A 111 -4.23 22.02 14.19
N SER A 112 -4.83 22.26 13.03
CA SER A 112 -5.34 21.15 12.23
C SER A 112 -4.17 20.47 11.50
N VAL A 113 -4.11 19.15 11.60
CA VAL A 113 -3.05 18.33 11.02
C VAL A 113 -3.61 17.29 10.07
N ASN A 114 -2.87 16.98 9.01
CA ASN A 114 -3.17 15.88 8.10
C ASN A 114 -2.12 14.79 8.29
N ILE A 115 -2.56 13.62 8.75
CA ILE A 115 -1.70 12.47 8.98
C ILE A 115 -1.80 11.53 7.77
N ARG A 116 -0.65 11.07 7.29
CA ARG A 116 -0.54 10.06 6.22
C ARG A 116 0.37 8.95 6.70
N ILE A 117 -0.12 7.72 6.68
CA ILE A 117 0.62 6.54 7.10
C ILE A 117 0.97 5.74 5.87
N TYR A 118 2.25 5.39 5.71
CA TYR A 118 2.78 4.62 4.60
C TYR A 118 3.39 3.32 5.10
N MET A 119 3.35 2.27 4.28
CA MET A 119 4.04 1.00 4.49
C MET A 119 5.04 0.77 3.36
N ALA A 120 6.23 0.28 3.70
CA ALA A 120 7.28 -0.02 2.74
C ALA A 120 8.17 -1.17 3.24
N PRO A 121 8.78 -1.95 2.34
CA PRO A 121 9.78 -2.94 2.73
C PRO A 121 11.04 -2.24 3.27
N VAL A 122 11.66 -2.84 4.28
CA VAL A 122 12.93 -2.35 4.84
C VAL A 122 14.13 -2.96 4.11
N HIS A 123 14.01 -4.21 3.68
CA HIS A 123 15.10 -4.98 3.09
C HIS A 123 14.76 -5.46 1.67
N ASP A 124 15.80 -5.60 0.84
CA ASP A 124 15.71 -6.24 -0.47
C ASP A 124 15.74 -7.78 -0.39
N ASP A 125 15.74 -8.45 -1.55
CA ASP A 125 15.78 -9.91 -1.68
C ASP A 125 17.07 -10.55 -1.13
N LYS A 126 18.12 -9.74 -0.94
CA LYS A 126 19.42 -10.13 -0.36
C LYS A 126 19.58 -9.68 1.09
N HIS A 127 18.49 -9.25 1.74
CA HIS A 127 18.48 -8.74 3.12
C HIS A 127 19.31 -7.47 3.32
N LYS A 128 19.58 -6.70 2.27
CA LYS A 128 20.22 -5.40 2.39
C LYS A 128 19.15 -4.34 2.67
N GLU A 129 19.41 -3.44 3.62
CA GLU A 129 18.54 -2.30 3.89
C GLU A 129 18.45 -1.36 2.66
N PHE A 130 17.24 -0.94 2.34
CA PHE A 130 17.01 0.07 1.31
C PHE A 130 17.49 1.45 1.79
N THR A 131 18.11 2.20 0.90
CA THR A 131 18.27 3.65 1.10
C THR A 131 16.91 4.35 1.01
N PHE A 132 16.78 5.54 1.59
CA PHE A 132 15.54 6.32 1.48
C PHE A 132 15.13 6.59 0.03
N ASP A 133 16.11 6.79 -0.88
CA ASP A 133 15.87 7.03 -2.30
C ASP A 133 15.26 5.82 -3.03
N GLU A 134 15.72 4.62 -2.68
CA GLU A 134 15.15 3.38 -3.19
C GLU A 134 13.78 3.11 -2.56
N GLN A 135 13.69 3.24 -1.22
CA GLN A 135 12.51 2.89 -0.45
C GLN A 135 11.30 3.77 -0.78
N ARG A 136 11.49 5.08 -1.02
CA ARG A 136 10.36 6.01 -1.27
C ARG A 136 9.47 5.59 -2.44
N ASN A 137 10.01 4.87 -3.42
CA ASN A 137 9.28 4.40 -4.60
C ASN A 137 8.43 3.15 -4.32
N LEU A 138 8.60 2.55 -3.14
CA LEU A 138 7.94 1.32 -2.69
C LEU A 138 6.87 1.61 -1.62
N TRP A 139 6.64 2.88 -1.28
CA TRP A 139 5.69 3.28 -0.25
C TRP A 139 4.24 3.12 -0.72
N ALA A 140 3.48 2.29 -0.04
CA ALA A 140 2.04 2.18 -0.18
C ALA A 140 1.35 3.04 0.89
N LEU A 141 0.42 3.91 0.48
CA LEU A 141 -0.41 4.67 1.44
C LEU A 141 -1.39 3.71 2.11
N MET A 142 -1.32 3.64 3.44
CA MET A 142 -2.20 2.79 4.26
C MET A 142 -3.41 3.57 4.76
N ASP A 143 -3.20 4.79 5.25
CA ASP A 143 -4.28 5.62 5.79
C ASP A 143 -4.00 7.12 5.61
N ARG A 144 -5.06 7.92 5.56
CA ARG A 144 -5.03 9.38 5.52
C ARG A 144 -6.24 9.95 6.25
N PHE A 145 -5.98 10.72 7.29
CA PHE A 145 -7.02 11.41 8.06
C PHE A 145 -6.55 12.77 8.57
N SER A 146 -7.53 13.61 8.93
CA SER A 146 -7.28 14.94 9.50
C SER A 146 -7.69 14.94 10.98
N PHE A 147 -6.93 15.67 11.79
CA PHE A 147 -7.21 15.89 13.22
C PHE A 147 -7.13 17.39 13.54
N VAL A 148 -7.84 17.84 14.58
CA VAL A 148 -7.97 19.26 14.97
C VAL A 148 -7.73 19.45 16.46
#